data_AF-A0A5N7MP13-F1
#
_entry.id   AF-A0A5N7MP13-F1
#
_cell.length_a   1.000
_cell.length_b   1.000
_cell.length_c   1.000
_cell.angle_alpha   90.00
_cell.angle_beta   90.00
_cell.angle_gamma   90.00
#
_symmetry.space_group_name_H-M   'P 1'
#
loop_
_entity.id
_entity.type
_entity.pdbx_description
1 polymer ?
#
loop_
_entity_poly.entity_id
_entity_poly.type
_entity_poly.pdbx_seq_one_letter_code
_entity_poly.pdbx_strand_id
1 'polypeptide(L)'
;MPKKSANLALWVSHEQEGRDEALEAFILDHAPGLREYYTAQQDAFSRLEEDAYVRHPDPTPDDIAAAEAAEAALPSRKRTEVQLRRSFAPLAVHLPNEIKRKGKRFVQQAQRAWNRANLIPLTWELERALTAEFMKTYGQ
;
A
#
# COMPACT_ATOMS: atom_id res chain seq x y z
N MET A 1 -27.15 23.86 -27.29
CA MET A 1 -27.80 23.21 -26.12
C MET A 1 -27.41 21.73 -26.07
N PRO A 2 -26.47 21.32 -25.19
CA PRO A 2 -26.38 19.92 -24.76
C PRO A 2 -26.18 19.84 -23.22
N LYS A 3 -27.21 19.48 -22.45
CA LYS A 3 -27.08 19.25 -20.99
C LYS A 3 -27.92 18.08 -20.45
N LYS A 4 -28.57 17.28 -21.32
CA LYS A 4 -29.43 16.17 -20.88
C LYS A 4 -28.67 14.84 -20.75
N SER A 5 -27.67 14.59 -21.60
CA SER A 5 -26.88 13.35 -21.58
C SER A 5 -25.88 13.28 -20.42
N ALA A 6 -25.28 14.41 -20.03
CA ALA A 6 -24.29 14.44 -18.94
C ALA A 6 -24.89 14.12 -17.57
N ASN A 7 -26.14 14.56 -17.32
CA ASN A 7 -26.82 14.23 -16.06
C ASN A 7 -27.20 12.75 -16.02
N LEU A 8 -27.75 12.16 -17.09
CA LEU A 8 -28.07 10.73 -17.10
C LEU A 8 -26.85 9.84 -16.87
N ALA A 9 -25.69 10.20 -17.42
CA ALA A 9 -24.45 9.47 -17.16
C ALA A 9 -24.03 9.53 -15.69
N LEU A 10 -24.15 10.68 -15.04
CA LEU A 10 -23.81 10.86 -13.62
C LEU A 10 -24.75 10.07 -12.69
N TRP A 11 -26.05 10.05 -13.00
CA TRP A 11 -27.05 9.30 -12.24
C TRP A 11 -26.86 7.79 -12.37
N VAL A 12 -26.61 7.29 -13.59
CA VAL A 12 -26.31 5.87 -13.82
C VAL A 12 -25.01 5.44 -13.13
N SER A 13 -23.99 6.30 -13.09
CA SER A 13 -22.77 6.05 -12.32
C SER A 13 -23.04 5.96 -10.81
N HIS A 14 -23.82 6.88 -10.25
CA HIS A 14 -24.13 6.89 -8.81
C HIS A 14 -25.02 5.71 -8.40
N GLU A 15 -25.97 5.29 -9.23
CA GLU A 15 -26.77 4.09 -8.99
C GLU A 15 -25.93 2.81 -9.08
N GLN A 16 -24.95 2.77 -9.98
CA GLN A 16 -24.01 1.65 -10.08
C GLN A 16 -23.06 1.59 -8.87
N GLU A 17 -22.49 2.72 -8.45
CA GLU A 17 -21.65 2.80 -7.24
C GLU A 17 -22.41 2.34 -5.99
N GLY A 18 -23.64 2.81 -5.79
CA GLY A 18 -24.47 2.37 -4.66
C GLY A 18 -24.83 0.88 -4.70
N ARG A 19 -24.97 0.29 -5.90
CA ARG A 19 -25.20 -1.15 -6.07
C ARG A 19 -23.95 -1.95 -5.75
N ASP A 20 -22.78 -1.48 -6.17
CA ASP A 20 -21.50 -2.14 -5.93
C ASP A 20 -21.17 -2.12 -4.43
N GLU A 21 -21.41 -1.00 -3.73
CA GLU A 21 -21.30 -0.91 -2.27
C GLU A 21 -22.27 -1.86 -1.54
N ALA A 22 -23.52 -1.95 -2.01
CA ALA A 22 -24.51 -2.85 -1.42
C ALA A 22 -24.15 -4.34 -1.63
N LEU A 23 -23.60 -4.68 -2.79
CA LEU A 23 -23.10 -6.02 -3.07
C LEU A 23 -21.89 -6.35 -2.20
N GLU A 24 -20.96 -5.41 -2.02
CA GLU A 24 -19.80 -5.59 -1.14
C GLU A 24 -20.23 -5.82 0.31
N ALA A 25 -21.15 -4.99 0.83
CA ALA A 25 -21.71 -5.18 2.18
C ALA A 25 -22.40 -6.55 2.32
N PHE A 26 -23.17 -6.95 1.31
CA PHE A 26 -23.81 -8.26 1.30
C PHE A 26 -22.78 -9.40 1.34
N ILE A 27 -21.72 -9.34 0.53
CA ILE A 27 -20.65 -10.34 0.53
C ILE A 27 -19.96 -10.38 1.90
N LEU A 28 -19.66 -9.24 2.51
CA LEU A 28 -19.03 -9.18 3.84
C LEU A 28 -19.91 -9.82 4.92
N ASP A 29 -21.22 -9.63 4.87
CA ASP A 29 -22.16 -10.17 5.84
C ASP A 29 -22.42 -11.68 5.64
N HIS A 30 -22.27 -12.19 4.41
CA HIS A 30 -22.58 -13.57 4.04
C HIS A 30 -21.35 -14.46 3.79
N ALA A 31 -20.13 -13.91 3.79
CA ALA A 31 -18.89 -14.66 3.69
C ALA A 31 -18.28 -14.88 5.09
N PRO A 32 -18.30 -16.12 5.63
CA PRO A 32 -17.81 -16.39 6.97
C PRO A 32 -16.32 -16.06 7.13
N GLY A 33 -15.97 -15.31 8.18
CA GLY A 33 -14.58 -14.98 8.50
C GLY A 33 -13.97 -13.88 7.63
N LEU A 34 -14.68 -13.36 6.62
CA LEU A 34 -14.12 -12.37 5.69
C LEU A 34 -13.90 -11.01 6.37
N ARG A 35 -14.84 -10.58 7.22
CA ARG A 35 -14.73 -9.36 8.00
C ARG A 35 -13.59 -9.45 9.02
N GLU A 36 -13.48 -10.58 9.71
CA GLU A 36 -12.39 -10.87 10.65
C GLU A 36 -11.04 -10.91 9.95
N TYR A 37 -10.99 -11.47 8.73
CA TYR A 37 -9.78 -11.47 7.91
C TYR A 37 -9.33 -10.05 7.55
N TYR A 38 -10.23 -9.19 7.06
CA TYR A 38 -9.86 -7.82 6.69
C TYR A 38 -9.44 -6.98 7.88
N THR A 39 -10.13 -7.12 9.02
CA THR A 39 -9.72 -6.44 10.26
C THR A 39 -8.35 -6.92 10.74
N ALA A 40 -8.10 -8.23 10.75
CA ALA A 40 -6.78 -8.79 11.09
C ALA A 40 -5.68 -8.35 10.11
N GLN A 41 -6.00 -8.25 8.81
CA GLN A 41 -5.06 -7.76 7.80
C GLN A 41 -4.70 -6.30 8.04
N GLN A 42 -5.70 -5.45 8.27
CA GLN A 42 -5.51 -4.04 8.53
C GLN A 42 -4.64 -3.83 9.77
N ASP A 43 -4.98 -4.49 10.88
CA ASP A 43 -4.22 -4.42 12.14
C ASP A 43 -2.77 -4.90 11.94
N ALA A 44 -2.58 -6.01 11.23
CA ALA A 44 -1.25 -6.53 10.94
C ALA A 44 -0.44 -5.54 10.10
N PHE A 45 -1.05 -4.95 9.07
CA PHE A 45 -0.35 -4.06 8.16
C PHE A 45 0.01 -2.74 8.83
N SER A 46 -0.87 -2.17 9.67
CA SER A 46 -0.56 -1.01 10.48
C SER A 46 0.63 -1.26 11.42
N ARG A 47 0.67 -2.42 12.10
CA ARG A 47 1.82 -2.79 12.95
C ARG A 47 3.12 -2.96 12.16
N LEU A 48 3.05 -3.48 10.93
CA LEU A 48 4.22 -3.61 10.07
C LEU A 48 4.76 -2.25 9.61
N GLU A 49 3.88 -1.26 9.40
CA GLU A 49 4.28 0.11 9.07
C GLU A 49 4.94 0.80 10.28
N GLU A 50 4.39 0.62 11.48
CA GLU A 50 5.01 1.09 12.72
C GLU A 50 6.40 0.46 12.92
N ASP A 51 6.51 -0.86 12.77
CA ASP A 51 7.80 -1.58 12.85
C ASP A 51 8.81 -1.08 11.81
N ALA A 52 8.34 -0.76 10.60
CA ALA A 52 9.19 -0.22 9.55
C ALA A 52 9.72 1.16 9.92
N TYR A 53 8.88 2.02 10.50
CA TYR A 53 9.28 3.33 10.98
C TYR A 53 10.30 3.24 12.12
N VAL A 54 10.10 2.34 13.07
CA VAL A 54 11.05 2.11 14.18
C VAL A 54 12.39 1.58 13.67
N ARG A 55 12.40 0.67 12.69
CA ARG A 55 13.63 0.08 12.13
C ARG A 55 14.35 0.98 11.13
N HIS A 56 13.62 1.85 10.45
CA HIS A 56 14.11 2.72 9.39
C HIS A 56 13.57 4.15 9.60
N PRO A 57 13.95 4.80 10.72
CA PRO A 57 13.50 6.16 11.00
C PRO A 57 14.05 7.13 9.97
N ASP A 58 13.29 8.18 9.68
CA ASP A 58 13.76 9.26 8.80
C ASP A 58 15.07 9.85 9.33
N PRO A 59 16.03 10.17 8.44
CA PRO A 59 17.32 10.68 8.88
C PRO A 59 17.18 12.06 9.51
N THR A 60 17.82 12.24 10.66
CA THR A 60 17.89 13.52 11.35
C THR A 60 18.88 14.47 10.65
N PRO A 61 18.82 15.79 10.93
CA PRO A 61 19.85 16.71 10.45
C PRO A 61 21.27 16.31 10.85
N ASP A 62 21.45 15.71 12.02
CA ASP A 62 22.74 15.22 12.50
C ASP A 62 23.23 14.01 11.69
N ASP A 63 22.33 13.11 11.28
CA ASP A 63 22.66 11.99 10.39
C ASP A 63 23.12 12.48 9.01
N ILE A 64 22.48 13.54 8.51
CA ILE A 64 22.85 14.19 7.24
C ILE A 64 24.23 14.84 7.39
N ALA A 65 24.47 15.61 8.46
CA ALA A 65 25.77 16.24 8.72
C ALA A 65 26.89 15.20 8.92
N ALA A 66 26.61 14.09 9.62
CA ALA A 66 27.55 12.99 9.78
C ALA A 66 27.88 12.31 8.44
N ALA A 67 26.88 12.14 7.56
CA ALA A 67 27.09 11.61 6.22
C ALA A 67 27.96 12.53 5.34
N GLU A 68 27.76 13.85 5.43
CA GLU A 68 28.60 14.84 4.74
C GLU A 68 30.04 14.82 5.27
N ALA A 69 30.21 14.81 6.58
CA ALA A 69 31.52 14.75 7.22
C ALA A 69 32.27 13.46 6.87
N ALA A 70 31.58 12.32 6.88
CA ALA A 70 32.14 11.03 6.48
C ALA A 70 32.61 11.04 5.02
N GLU A 71 31.84 11.65 4.11
CA GLU A 71 32.24 11.78 2.71
C GLU A 71 33.43 12.75 2.54
N ALA A 72 33.47 13.84 3.31
CA ALA A 72 34.58 14.79 3.30
C ALA A 72 35.90 14.17 3.82
N ALA A 73 35.80 13.22 4.75
CA ALA A 73 36.95 12.48 5.29
C ALA A 73 37.49 11.40 4.34
N LEU A 74 36.79 11.06 3.25
CA LEU A 74 37.27 10.09 2.27
C LEU A 74 38.46 10.66 1.48
N PRO A 75 39.53 9.86 1.25
CA PRO A 75 40.58 10.22 0.30
C PRO A 75 39.98 10.51 -1.09
N SER A 76 40.55 11.46 -1.83
CA SER A 76 40.02 11.93 -3.12
C SER A 76 39.66 10.79 -4.09
N ARG A 77 40.51 9.76 -4.19
CA ARG A 77 40.28 8.57 -5.02
C ARG A 77 39.08 7.72 -4.59
N LYS A 78 38.79 7.67 -3.29
CA LYS A 78 37.64 6.93 -2.73
C LYS A 78 36.35 7.75 -2.80
N ARG A 79 36.45 9.06 -2.62
CA ARG A 79 35.33 9.98 -2.77
C ARG A 79 34.73 9.93 -4.17
N THR A 80 35.57 9.95 -5.21
CA THR A 80 35.11 9.82 -6.61
C THR A 80 34.52 8.45 -6.92
N GLU A 81 35.06 7.35 -6.36
CA GLU A 81 34.48 6.00 -6.52
C GLU A 81 33.06 5.91 -5.92
N VAL A 82 32.87 6.45 -4.72
CA VAL A 82 31.55 6.50 -4.05
C VAL A 82 30.58 7.39 -4.81
N GLN A 83 31.03 8.54 -5.27
CA GLN A 83 30.25 9.48 -6.08
C GLN A 83 29.86 8.88 -7.44
N LEU A 84 30.76 8.18 -8.12
CA LEU A 84 30.49 7.50 -9.40
C LEU A 84 29.33 6.51 -9.30
N ARG A 85 29.22 5.76 -8.19
CA ARG A 85 28.10 4.84 -7.95
C ARG A 85 26.78 5.56 -7.69
N ARG A 86 26.81 6.87 -7.38
CA ARG A 86 25.68 7.72 -6.98
C ARG A 86 25.44 8.90 -7.95
N SER A 87 25.85 8.75 -9.21
CA SER A 87 25.71 9.79 -10.25
C SER A 87 26.31 11.14 -9.85
N PHE A 88 27.45 11.10 -9.16
CA PHE A 88 28.18 12.24 -8.60
C PHE A 88 27.47 13.06 -7.52
N ALA A 89 26.31 12.62 -7.04
CA ALA A 89 25.63 13.30 -5.94
C ALA A 89 26.18 12.87 -4.56
N PRO A 90 26.30 13.79 -3.59
CA PRO A 90 26.73 13.49 -2.23
C PRO A 90 25.84 12.45 -1.55
N LEU A 91 26.40 11.68 -0.63
CA LEU A 91 25.69 10.65 0.14
C LEU A 91 24.47 11.23 0.87
N ALA A 92 24.63 12.41 1.48
CA ALA A 92 23.59 13.11 2.23
C ALA A 92 22.31 13.32 1.40
N VAL A 93 22.44 13.55 0.09
CA VAL A 93 21.30 13.74 -0.82
C VAL A 93 20.50 12.44 -1.02
N HIS A 94 21.16 11.28 -0.97
CA HIS A 94 20.53 9.98 -1.20
C HIS A 94 20.00 9.33 0.08
N LEU A 95 20.54 9.69 1.23
CA LEU A 95 20.24 9.07 2.53
C LEU A 95 18.73 8.98 2.84
N PRO A 96 17.92 10.04 2.69
CA PRO A 96 16.47 9.95 2.95
C PRO A 96 15.76 8.98 2.01
N ASN A 97 16.12 8.98 0.73
CA ASN A 97 15.53 8.09 -0.27
C ASN A 97 15.93 6.63 -0.04
N GLU A 98 17.17 6.38 0.36
CA GLU A 98 17.65 5.03 0.68
C GLU A 98 16.91 4.45 1.89
N ILE A 99 16.72 5.23 2.95
CA ILE A 99 15.98 4.82 4.16
C ILE A 99 14.52 4.54 3.83
N LYS A 100 13.83 5.45 3.12
CA LYS A 100 12.45 5.24 2.67
C LYS A 100 12.29 3.98 1.82
N ARG A 101 13.24 3.70 0.93
CA ARG A 101 13.24 2.47 0.12
C ARG A 101 13.41 1.21 0.97
N LYS A 102 14.26 1.25 2.02
CA LYS A 102 14.42 0.13 2.96
C LYS A 102 13.14 -0.11 3.75
N GLY A 103 12.55 0.93 4.33
CA GLY A 103 11.26 0.85 5.03
C GLY A 103 10.17 0.25 4.15
N LYS A 104 9.99 0.78 2.92
CA LYS A 104 9.02 0.25 1.96
C LYS A 104 9.25 -1.23 1.63
N ARG A 105 10.50 -1.64 1.40
CA ARG A 105 10.83 -3.06 1.11
C ARG A 105 10.51 -3.97 2.29
N PHE A 106 10.81 -3.53 3.51
CA PHE A 106 10.47 -4.27 4.73
C PHE A 106 8.97 -4.53 4.83
N VAL A 107 8.15 -3.47 4.70
CA VAL A 107 6.68 -3.56 4.74
C VAL A 107 6.18 -4.52 3.65
N GLN A 108 6.62 -4.35 2.41
CA GLN A 108 6.16 -5.20 1.30
C GLN A 108 6.52 -6.67 1.48
N GLN A 109 7.71 -6.96 1.99
CA GLN A 109 8.13 -8.33 2.24
C GLN A 109 7.28 -8.97 3.35
N ALA A 110 7.03 -8.22 4.43
CA ALA A 110 6.24 -8.70 5.55
C ALA A 110 4.75 -8.87 5.18
N GLN A 111 4.16 -7.93 4.44
CA GLN A 111 2.79 -8.05 3.90
C GLN A 111 2.64 -9.30 3.02
N ARG A 112 3.62 -9.57 2.14
CA ARG A 112 3.62 -10.80 1.33
C ARG A 112 3.71 -12.07 2.18
N ALA A 113 4.51 -12.05 3.24
CA ALA A 113 4.61 -13.18 4.15
C ALA A 113 3.29 -13.41 4.89
N TRP A 114 2.64 -12.33 5.35
CA TRP A 114 1.33 -12.39 5.99
C TRP A 114 0.26 -12.93 5.05
N ASN A 115 0.18 -12.43 3.81
CA ASN A 115 -0.78 -12.91 2.79
C ASN A 115 -0.55 -14.38 2.40
N ARG A 116 0.68 -14.89 2.51
CA ARG A 116 0.96 -16.32 2.28
C ARG A 116 0.53 -17.21 3.44
N ALA A 117 0.61 -16.69 4.67
CA ALA A 117 0.23 -17.41 5.88
C ALA A 117 -1.28 -17.37 6.13
N ASN A 118 -1.97 -16.33 5.65
CA ASN A 118 -3.39 -16.10 5.85
C ASN A 118 -4.09 -16.06 4.49
N LEU A 119 -4.77 -17.15 4.15
CA LEU A 119 -5.53 -17.23 2.90
C LEU A 119 -6.83 -16.44 3.04
N ILE A 120 -7.21 -15.75 1.96
CA ILE A 120 -8.47 -14.99 1.90
C ILE A 120 -9.64 -16.00 1.98
N PRO A 121 -10.57 -15.85 2.95
CA PRO A 121 -11.72 -16.76 3.09
C PRO A 121 -12.68 -16.70 1.89
N LEU A 122 -12.74 -15.57 1.21
CA LEU A 122 -13.55 -15.38 0.00
C LEU A 122 -12.89 -16.06 -1.20
N THR A 123 -13.42 -17.22 -1.58
CA THR A 123 -13.05 -17.87 -2.84
C THR A 123 -13.86 -17.30 -3.99
N TRP A 124 -13.33 -17.42 -5.22
CA TRP A 124 -14.05 -16.99 -6.43
C TRP A 124 -15.40 -17.69 -6.61
N GLU A 125 -15.49 -18.97 -6.23
CA GLU A 125 -16.75 -19.72 -6.30
C GLU A 125 -17.79 -19.17 -5.32
N LEU A 126 -17.36 -18.85 -4.09
CA LEU A 126 -18.22 -18.25 -3.08
C LEU A 126 -18.68 -16.85 -3.49
N GLU A 127 -17.77 -16.02 -3.99
CA GLU A 127 -18.07 -14.69 -4.49
C GLU A 127 -19.12 -14.72 -5.61
N ARG A 128 -18.98 -15.64 -6.57
CA ARG A 128 -19.98 -15.83 -7.63
C ARG A 128 -21.34 -16.28 -7.10
N ALA A 129 -21.36 -17.20 -6.14
CA ALA A 129 -22.59 -17.67 -5.53
C ALA A 129 -23.32 -16.52 -4.81
N LEU A 130 -22.62 -15.78 -3.96
CA LEU A 130 -23.17 -14.64 -3.23
C LEU A 130 -23.62 -13.51 -4.17
N THR A 131 -22.87 -13.25 -5.23
CA THR A 131 -23.26 -12.26 -6.24
C THR A 131 -24.55 -12.66 -6.94
N ALA A 132 -24.68 -13.94 -7.36
CA ALA A 132 -25.91 -14.43 -7.99
C ALA A 132 -27.12 -14.37 -7.03
N GLU A 133 -26.91 -14.68 -5.75
CA GLU A 133 -27.94 -14.53 -4.71
C GLU A 133 -28.38 -13.08 -4.55
N PHE A 134 -27.43 -12.15 -4.42
CA PHE A 134 -27.70 -10.72 -4.32
C PHE A 134 -28.49 -10.20 -5.52
N MET A 135 -28.10 -10.58 -6.75
CA MET A 135 -28.81 -10.17 -7.96
C MET A 135 -30.23 -10.74 -8.02
N LYS A 136 -30.45 -11.94 -7.48
CA LYS A 136 -31.78 -12.56 -7.42
C LYS A 136 -32.69 -11.84 -6.41
N THR A 137 -32.14 -11.37 -5.29
CA THR A 137 -32.91 -10.75 -4.20
C THR A 137 -33.12 -9.24 -4.40
N TYR A 138 -32.16 -8.55 -5.02
CA TYR A 138 -32.14 -7.08 -5.10
C TYR A 138 -31.99 -6.53 -6.53
N GLY A 139 -31.90 -7.39 -7.56
CA GLY A 139 -31.69 -6.98 -8.95
C GLY A 139 -32.96 -6.61 -9.74
N GLN A 140 -34.07 -6.29 -9.06
CA GLN A 140 -35.30 -5.80 -9.69
C GLN A 140 -35.32 -4.27 -9.77
#